data_AF-N9F6N9-F1
#
_entry.id   AF-N9F6N9-F1
#
_cell.length_a   1.000
_cell.length_b   1.000
_cell.length_c   1.000
_cell.angle_alpha   90.00
_cell.angle_beta   90.00
_cell.angle_gamma   90.00
#
_symmetry.space_group_name_H-M   'P 1'
#
loop_
_entity.id
_entity.type
_entity.pdbx_description
1 polymer ?
#
loop_
_entity_poly.entity_id
_entity_poly.type
_entity_poly.pdbx_seq_one_letter_code
_entity_poly.pdbx_strand_id
1 'polypeptide(L)'
;MSTQQDVIAVIVNNEFQEQYFTNENQLATYIESVRSAGHDAKALVVPFYKFKALLNIQELVSTYPDFNSIMLAIEQFPLDQQESIYKNISMIHKSAFAKEYLDYFVANRLLLSSDPEFMPEFAERENTASYKSYVQLQANFLTDLLATL
;
A
#
# COMPACT_ATOMS: atom_id res chain seq x y z
N MET A 1 0.58 10.24 17.94
CA MET A 1 2.02 9.84 17.88
C MET A 1 2.25 9.23 16.51
N SER A 2 2.91 9.92 15.58
CA SER A 2 3.26 9.35 14.27
C SER A 2 4.47 8.43 14.46
N THR A 3 4.32 7.14 14.24
CA THR A 3 5.44 6.21 14.15
C THR A 3 6.22 6.51 12.86
N GLN A 4 7.13 7.49 12.95
CA GLN A 4 8.17 7.81 11.95
C GLN A 4 9.36 6.83 11.99
N GLN A 5 9.27 5.73 12.75
CA GLN A 5 10.36 4.78 12.81
C GLN A 5 10.38 3.92 11.55
N ASP A 6 11.55 3.86 10.92
CA ASP A 6 11.84 2.86 9.91
C ASP A 6 11.74 1.47 10.54
N VAL A 7 11.21 0.52 9.77
CA VAL A 7 11.07 -0.87 10.15
C VAL A 7 11.82 -1.74 9.15
N ILE A 8 12.25 -2.91 9.60
CA ILE A 8 12.87 -3.91 8.77
C ILE A 8 11.76 -4.84 8.29
N ALA A 9 11.39 -4.70 7.02
CA ALA A 9 10.46 -5.57 6.34
C ALA A 9 11.17 -6.82 5.83
N VAL A 10 10.45 -7.94 5.77
CA VAL A 10 10.99 -9.21 5.27
C VAL A 10 10.15 -9.72 4.12
N ILE A 11 10.84 -10.27 3.12
CA ILE A 11 10.25 -10.93 1.96
C ILE A 11 10.72 -12.38 2.00
N VAL A 12 9.78 -13.32 1.98
CA VAL A 12 10.06 -14.77 1.97
C VAL A 12 9.47 -15.36 0.70
N ASN A 13 10.27 -16.07 -0.09
CA ASN A 13 9.86 -16.63 -1.39
C ASN A 13 9.15 -15.62 -2.32
N ASN A 14 9.60 -14.36 -2.30
CA ASN A 14 9.00 -13.21 -3.02
C ASN A 14 7.64 -12.72 -2.49
N GLU A 15 7.21 -13.15 -1.31
CA GLU A 15 6.02 -12.65 -0.61
C GLU A 15 6.41 -11.76 0.57
N PHE A 16 5.82 -10.58 0.65
CA PHE A 16 6.01 -9.64 1.75
C PHE A 16 5.35 -10.17 3.02
N GLN A 17 6.06 -10.12 4.14
CA GLN A 17 5.57 -10.67 5.40
C GLN A 17 4.87 -9.58 6.23
N GLU A 18 3.76 -9.92 6.91
CA GLU A 18 3.06 -9.03 7.86
C GLU A 18 3.91 -8.72 9.10
N GLN A 19 4.94 -9.54 9.36
CA GLN A 19 5.88 -9.30 10.43
C GLN A 19 6.96 -8.30 10.01
N TYR A 20 7.19 -7.29 10.87
CA TYR A 20 8.31 -6.36 10.77
C TYR A 20 9.20 -6.43 12.01
N PHE A 21 10.44 -6.01 11.86
CA PHE A 21 11.43 -5.98 12.93
C PHE A 21 11.95 -4.57 13.14
N THR A 22 12.36 -4.24 14.36
CA THR A 22 13.05 -2.99 14.69
C THR A 22 14.44 -3.24 15.25
N ASN A 23 14.88 -4.51 15.29
CA ASN A 23 16.14 -4.96 15.86
C ASN A 23 16.77 -6.06 14.98
N GLU A 24 18.05 -5.90 14.65
CA GLU A 24 18.81 -6.81 13.78
C GLU A 24 18.97 -8.23 14.36
N ASN A 25 19.06 -8.40 15.67
CA ASN A 25 19.21 -9.72 16.29
C ASN A 25 17.94 -10.57 16.15
N GLN A 26 16.77 -9.94 16.28
CA GLN A 26 15.48 -10.62 16.08
C GLN A 26 15.29 -10.98 14.60
N LEU A 27 15.69 -10.08 13.70
CA LEU A 27 15.70 -10.33 12.26
C LEU A 27 16.61 -11.51 11.90
N ALA A 28 17.85 -11.53 12.39
CA ALA A 28 18.82 -12.59 12.08
C ALA A 28 18.29 -13.97 12.49
N THR A 29 17.72 -14.06 13.71
CA THR A 29 17.08 -15.29 14.22
C THR A 29 15.93 -15.75 13.31
N TYR A 30 15.11 -14.82 12.81
CA TYR A 30 14.01 -15.14 11.89
C TYR A 30 14.52 -15.56 10.51
N ILE A 31 15.50 -14.86 9.93
CA ILE A 31 16.08 -15.21 8.63
C ILE A 31 16.72 -16.60 8.67
N GLU A 32 17.42 -16.93 9.74
CA GLU A 32 18.02 -18.26 9.92
C GLU A 32 16.95 -19.36 9.99
N SER A 33 15.83 -19.13 10.67
CA SER A 33 14.74 -20.12 10.75
C SER A 33 14.07 -20.34 9.39
N VAL A 34 13.82 -19.26 8.63
CA VAL A 34 13.24 -19.31 7.28
C VAL A 34 14.16 -20.05 6.31
N ARG A 35 15.47 -19.74 6.33
CA ARG A 35 16.47 -20.42 5.50
C ARG A 35 16.62 -21.89 5.87
N SER A 36 16.56 -22.23 7.15
CA SER A 36 16.60 -23.61 7.64
C SER A 36 15.39 -24.43 7.17
N ALA A 37 14.25 -23.78 6.91
CA ALA A 37 13.06 -24.39 6.31
C ALA A 37 13.14 -24.53 4.77
N GLY A 38 14.25 -24.12 4.14
CA GLY A 38 14.46 -24.22 2.69
C GLY A 38 13.86 -23.07 1.88
N HIS A 39 13.52 -21.95 2.52
CA HIS A 39 12.97 -20.77 1.87
C HIS A 39 14.03 -19.69 1.62
N ASP A 40 13.84 -18.87 0.59
CA ASP A 40 14.65 -17.66 0.38
C ASP A 40 14.08 -16.50 1.20
N ALA A 41 14.95 -15.71 1.83
CA ALA A 41 14.58 -14.60 2.70
C ALA A 41 15.45 -13.39 2.43
N LYS A 42 14.80 -12.24 2.17
CA LYS A 42 15.41 -10.93 1.96
C LYS A 42 14.81 -9.92 2.93
N ALA A 43 15.61 -8.97 3.39
CA ALA A 43 15.17 -7.93 4.30
C ALA A 43 15.52 -6.54 3.74
N LEU A 44 14.66 -5.56 4.01
CA LEU A 44 14.85 -4.17 3.63
C LEU A 44 14.36 -3.22 4.72
N VAL A 45 15.07 -2.12 4.91
CA VAL A 45 14.65 -1.05 5.81
C VAL A 45 13.72 -0.12 5.05
N VAL A 46 12.51 0.09 5.56
CA VAL A 46 11.51 0.97 4.96
C VAL A 46 10.80 1.81 6.01
N PRO A 47 10.34 3.02 5.67
CA PRO A 47 9.44 3.77 6.53
C PRO A 47 8.18 2.97 6.84
N PHE A 48 7.67 3.09 8.07
CA PHE A 48 6.50 2.32 8.52
C PHE A 48 5.25 2.52 7.65
N TYR A 49 5.06 3.71 7.07
CA TYR A 49 3.96 3.94 6.12
C TYR A 49 4.13 3.10 4.85
N LYS A 50 5.35 2.97 4.32
CA LYS A 50 5.64 2.15 3.13
C LYS A 50 5.42 0.67 3.45
N PHE A 51 5.85 0.22 4.64
CA PHE A 51 5.54 -1.13 5.12
C PHE A 51 4.04 -1.45 5.10
N LYS A 52 3.21 -0.60 5.71
CA LYS A 52 1.75 -0.77 5.72
C LYS A 52 1.14 -0.73 4.33
N ALA A 53 1.64 0.14 3.47
CA ALA A 53 1.17 0.23 2.09
C ALA A 53 1.44 -1.06 1.31
N LEU A 54 2.64 -1.63 1.43
CA LEU A 54 3.01 -2.89 0.80
C LEU A 54 2.12 -4.04 1.29
N LEU A 55 1.80 -4.10 2.58
CA LEU A 55 0.83 -5.08 3.09
C LEU A 55 -0.56 -4.90 2.48
N ASN A 56 -1.08 -3.67 2.46
CA ASN A 56 -2.38 -3.39 1.87
C ASN A 56 -2.41 -3.77 0.38
N ILE A 57 -1.34 -3.51 -0.37
CA ILE A 57 -1.24 -3.93 -1.78
C ILE A 57 -1.30 -5.47 -1.82
N GLN A 58 -0.43 -6.18 -1.09
CA GLN A 58 -0.40 -7.63 -1.13
C GLN A 58 -1.73 -8.29 -0.75
N GLU A 59 -2.42 -7.77 0.27
CA GLU A 59 -3.70 -8.33 0.74
C GLU A 59 -4.86 -8.06 -0.23
N LEU A 60 -4.85 -6.94 -0.95
CA LEU A 60 -6.01 -6.46 -1.72
C LEU A 60 -5.87 -6.66 -3.23
N VAL A 61 -4.66 -6.91 -3.73
CA VAL A 61 -4.42 -7.10 -5.17
C VAL A 61 -5.05 -8.38 -5.68
N SER A 62 -5.63 -8.26 -6.87
CA SER A 62 -6.16 -9.36 -7.68
C SER A 62 -5.08 -9.93 -8.60
N THR A 63 -5.45 -10.87 -9.47
CA THR A 63 -4.52 -11.51 -10.43
C THR A 63 -3.84 -10.52 -11.37
N TYR A 64 -4.49 -9.41 -11.74
CA TYR A 64 -3.88 -8.29 -12.45
C TYR A 64 -4.59 -6.96 -12.14
N PRO A 65 -3.86 -5.85 -11.97
CA PRO A 65 -2.41 -5.81 -11.77
C PRO A 65 -2.01 -6.49 -10.46
N ASP A 66 -0.92 -7.26 -10.52
CA ASP A 66 -0.38 -7.97 -9.35
C ASP A 66 0.47 -7.05 -8.46
N PHE A 67 0.87 -7.56 -7.29
CA PHE A 67 1.71 -6.84 -6.32
C PHE A 67 2.94 -6.20 -6.98
N ASN A 68 3.66 -6.95 -7.81
CA ASN A 68 4.89 -6.49 -8.45
C ASN A 68 4.62 -5.38 -9.47
N SER A 69 3.55 -5.51 -10.27
CA SER A 69 3.15 -4.53 -11.26
C SER A 69 2.83 -3.19 -10.61
N ILE A 70 2.07 -3.21 -9.51
CA ILE A 70 1.76 -2.00 -8.74
C ILE A 70 3.01 -1.39 -8.13
N MET A 71 3.86 -2.19 -7.50
CA MET A 71 5.11 -1.68 -6.92
C MET A 71 5.99 -1.02 -7.99
N LEU A 72 6.20 -1.69 -9.12
CA LEU A 72 6.99 -1.16 -10.23
C LEU A 72 6.41 0.14 -10.80
N ALA A 73 5.08 0.25 -10.90
CA ALA A 73 4.46 1.49 -11.35
C ALA A 73 4.62 2.64 -10.36
N ILE A 74 4.51 2.37 -9.05
CA ILE A 74 4.78 3.39 -8.02
C ILE A 74 6.23 3.87 -8.13
N GLU A 75 7.19 2.96 -8.25
CA GLU A 75 8.63 3.30 -8.29
C GLU A 75 9.04 4.08 -9.56
N GLN A 76 8.18 4.19 -10.58
CA GLN A 76 8.42 5.04 -11.75
C GLN A 76 8.15 6.54 -11.51
N PHE A 77 7.42 6.87 -10.43
CA PHE A 77 7.14 8.26 -10.08
C PHE A 77 8.35 8.94 -9.39
N PRO A 78 8.42 10.28 -9.39
CA PRO A 78 9.36 11.02 -8.53
C PRO A 78 9.20 10.68 -7.04
N LEU A 79 10.29 10.72 -6.26
CA LEU A 79 10.33 10.26 -4.86
C LEU A 79 9.26 10.89 -3.95
N ASP A 80 8.97 12.18 -4.13
CA ASP A 80 7.94 12.92 -3.41
C ASP A 80 6.53 12.38 -3.70
N GLN A 81 6.27 12.01 -4.96
CA GLN A 81 5.01 11.40 -5.37
C GLN A 81 4.91 9.96 -4.89
N GLN A 82 6.01 9.19 -4.93
CA GLN A 82 6.05 7.84 -4.35
C GLN A 82 5.67 7.85 -2.88
N GLU A 83 6.25 8.75 -2.10
CA GLU A 83 5.96 8.90 -0.67
C GLU A 83 4.48 9.21 -0.44
N SER A 84 3.92 10.14 -1.22
CA SER A 84 2.49 10.48 -1.16
C SER A 84 1.60 9.26 -1.48
N ILE A 85 1.93 8.52 -2.53
CA ILE A 85 1.20 7.31 -2.93
C ILE A 85 1.24 6.26 -1.81
N TYR A 86 2.42 5.91 -1.30
CA TYR A 86 2.55 4.94 -0.23
C TYR A 86 1.82 5.40 1.05
N LYS A 87 1.87 6.68 1.41
CA LYS A 87 1.09 7.20 2.55
C LYS A 87 -0.41 6.98 2.37
N ASN A 88 -0.96 7.27 1.20
CA ASN A 88 -2.39 7.09 0.92
C ASN A 88 -2.80 5.62 1.03
N ILE A 89 -2.05 4.73 0.38
CA ILE A 89 -2.33 3.29 0.42
C ILE A 89 -2.20 2.75 1.85
N SER A 90 -1.24 3.26 2.64
CA SER A 90 -1.06 2.87 4.05
C SER A 90 -2.24 3.21 4.97
N MET A 91 -3.07 4.18 4.56
CA MET A 91 -4.26 4.63 5.29
C MET A 91 -5.54 3.86 4.90
N ILE A 92 -5.46 2.94 3.93
CA ILE A 92 -6.58 2.06 3.61
C ILE A 92 -6.81 1.14 4.81
N HIS A 93 -7.99 1.28 5.43
CA HIS A 93 -8.41 0.45 6.54
C HIS A 93 -9.08 -0.83 6.04
N LYS A 94 -8.87 -1.95 6.75
CA LYS A 94 -9.59 -3.21 6.50
C LYS A 94 -11.09 -2.96 6.60
N SER A 95 -11.76 -2.96 5.46
CA SER A 95 -13.19 -2.70 5.29
C SER A 95 -13.68 -3.40 4.03
N ALA A 96 -15.01 -3.52 3.87
CA ALA A 96 -15.60 -4.13 2.67
C ALA A 96 -15.21 -3.39 1.37
N PHE A 97 -14.85 -2.11 1.46
CA PHE A 97 -14.52 -1.25 0.32
C PHE A 97 -13.00 -1.09 0.10
N ALA A 98 -12.16 -1.68 0.95
CA ALA A 98 -10.71 -1.49 0.89
C ALA A 98 -10.13 -1.83 -0.49
N LYS A 99 -10.66 -2.90 -1.11
CA LYS A 99 -10.31 -3.31 -2.46
C LYS A 99 -10.73 -2.27 -3.51
N GLU A 100 -11.98 -1.81 -3.48
CA GLU A 100 -12.47 -0.80 -4.43
C GLU A 100 -11.66 0.51 -4.36
N TYR A 101 -11.22 0.90 -3.16
CA TYR A 101 -10.31 2.04 -2.99
C TYR A 101 -8.96 1.83 -3.64
N LEU A 102 -8.35 0.65 -3.44
CA LEU A 102 -7.07 0.33 -4.07
C LEU A 102 -7.23 0.28 -5.60
N ASP A 103 -8.28 -0.38 -6.10
CA ASP A 103 -8.56 -0.49 -7.53
C ASP A 103 -8.74 0.90 -8.16
N TYR A 104 -9.46 1.82 -7.49
CA TYR A 104 -9.58 3.21 -7.94
C TYR A 104 -8.22 3.91 -8.00
N PHE A 105 -7.40 3.74 -6.96
CA PHE A 105 -6.07 4.35 -6.91
C PHE A 105 -5.16 3.82 -8.03
N VAL A 106 -5.18 2.51 -8.25
CA VAL A 106 -4.39 1.84 -9.29
C VAL A 106 -4.84 2.26 -10.68
N ALA A 107 -6.15 2.36 -10.93
CA ALA A 107 -6.69 2.81 -12.22
C ALA A 107 -6.39 4.28 -12.51
N ASN A 108 -6.60 5.17 -11.53
CA ASN A 108 -6.56 6.61 -11.77
C ASN A 108 -5.22 7.27 -11.49
N ARG A 109 -4.42 6.75 -10.55
CA ARG A 109 -3.09 7.30 -10.21
C ARG A 109 -1.97 6.52 -10.88
N LEU A 110 -2.05 5.21 -10.96
CA LEU A 110 -1.00 4.38 -11.56
C LEU A 110 -1.24 4.09 -13.05
N LEU A 111 -2.44 4.41 -13.57
CA LEU A 111 -2.84 4.13 -14.95
C LEU A 111 -2.68 2.64 -15.32
N LEU A 112 -2.79 1.76 -14.32
CA LEU A 112 -2.68 0.32 -14.44
C LEU A 112 -4.09 -0.30 -14.44
N SER A 113 -4.93 0.08 -15.40
CA SER A 113 -6.27 -0.50 -15.56
C SER A 113 -6.49 -1.01 -16.97
N SER A 114 -7.19 -2.15 -17.06
CA SER A 114 -7.80 -2.62 -18.31
C SER A 114 -9.10 -1.87 -18.63
N ASP A 115 -9.65 -1.12 -17.67
CA ASP A 115 -10.87 -0.32 -17.79
C ASP A 115 -10.60 1.15 -17.36
N PRO A 116 -10.45 2.08 -18.31
CA PRO A 116 -10.09 3.47 -18.04
C PRO A 116 -11.21 4.29 -17.39
N GLU A 117 -12.43 3.75 -17.24
CA GLU A 117 -13.59 4.44 -16.67
C GLU A 117 -14.00 3.92 -15.28
N PHE A 118 -13.11 3.22 -14.56
CA PHE A 118 -13.44 2.70 -13.22
C PHE A 118 -13.79 3.82 -12.22
N MET A 119 -15.09 4.01 -12.02
CA MET A 119 -15.67 4.73 -10.90
C MET A 119 -16.17 3.70 -9.88
N PRO A 120 -15.70 3.75 -8.62
CA PRO A 120 -16.11 2.77 -7.63
C PRO A 120 -17.61 2.92 -7.29
N GLU A 121 -18.31 1.79 -7.08
CA GLU A 121 -19.74 1.76 -6.74
C GLU A 121 -20.08 2.52 -5.44
N PHE A 122 -19.09 2.77 -4.57
CA PHE A 122 -19.27 3.62 -3.40
C PHE A 122 -19.43 5.12 -3.71
N ALA A 123 -19.08 5.58 -4.92
CA ALA A 123 -19.41 6.93 -5.38
C ALA A 123 -20.93 7.08 -5.61
N GLU A 124 -21.64 5.97 -5.88
CA GLU A 124 -23.10 5.96 -6.03
C GLU A 124 -23.83 5.74 -4.70
N ARG A 125 -23.20 5.12 -3.70
CA ARG A 125 -23.78 4.90 -2.35
C ARG A 125 -23.59 6.12 -1.43
N GLU A 126 -24.06 7.27 -1.86
CA GLU A 126 -23.94 8.60 -1.22
C GLU A 126 -24.60 8.80 0.17
N ASN A 127 -25.06 7.77 0.87
CA ASN A 127 -25.98 7.95 2.01
C ASN A 127 -25.59 7.31 3.36
N THR A 128 -24.31 7.04 3.63
CA THR A 128 -23.84 6.79 5.02
C THR A 128 -22.95 7.94 5.52
N ALA A 129 -23.45 8.67 6.52
CA ALA A 129 -22.89 9.95 6.99
C ALA A 129 -21.44 9.89 7.51
N SER A 130 -20.95 8.71 7.94
CA SER A 130 -19.54 8.54 8.34
C SER A 130 -18.60 8.42 7.14
N TYR A 131 -19.10 7.91 6.01
CA TYR A 131 -18.32 7.63 4.82
C TYR A 131 -18.19 8.86 3.91
N LYS A 132 -19.23 9.69 3.80
CA LYS A 132 -19.15 11.00 3.12
C LYS A 132 -18.06 11.85 3.74
N SER A 133 -17.97 11.88 5.06
CA SER A 133 -16.90 12.57 5.79
C SER A 133 -15.52 11.99 5.47
N TYR A 134 -15.38 10.67 5.34
CA TYR A 134 -14.12 10.00 5.01
C TYR A 134 -13.68 10.24 3.56
N VAL A 135 -14.58 10.02 2.59
CA VAL A 135 -14.34 10.29 1.15
C VAL A 135 -14.05 11.76 0.92
N GLN A 136 -14.77 12.67 1.58
CA GLN A 136 -14.56 14.11 1.41
C GLN A 136 -13.22 14.55 2.03
N LEU A 137 -12.75 13.90 3.09
CA LEU A 137 -11.41 14.13 3.63
C LEU A 137 -10.32 13.65 2.66
N GLN A 138 -10.51 12.47 2.06
CA GLN A 138 -9.57 11.89 1.09
C GLN A 138 -9.57 12.64 -0.26
N ALA A 139 -10.75 13.05 -0.74
CA ALA A 139 -10.92 13.81 -1.98
C ALA A 139 -10.43 15.25 -1.86
N ASN A 140 -10.71 15.94 -0.73
CA ASN A 140 -10.16 17.27 -0.48
C ASN A 140 -8.62 17.22 -0.39
N PHE A 141 -8.06 16.19 0.25
CA PHE A 141 -6.62 15.97 0.29
C PHE A 141 -6.01 15.73 -1.10
N LEU A 142 -6.65 14.90 -1.94
CA LEU A 142 -6.22 14.66 -3.32
C LEU A 142 -6.32 15.92 -4.19
N THR A 143 -7.33 16.76 -3.95
CA THR A 143 -7.55 18.02 -4.69
C THR A 143 -6.53 19.08 -4.28
N ASP A 144 -6.25 19.21 -2.98
CA ASP A 144 -5.22 20.13 -2.47
C ASP A 144 -3.81 19.75 -2.98
N LEU A 145 -3.51 18.45 -3.06
CA LEU A 145 -2.24 17.94 -3.60
C LEU A 145 -2.07 18.20 -5.11
N LEU A 146 -3.16 18.18 -5.87
CA LEU A 146 -3.15 18.49 -7.30
C LEU A 146 -3.11 20.00 -7.58
N ALA A 147 -3.60 20.82 -6.65
CA ALA A 147 -3.61 22.28 -6.77
C ALA A 147 -2.32 22.97 -6.29
N THR A 148 -1.41 22.22 -5.62
CA THR A 148 -0.09 22.72 -5.18
C THR A 148 1.08 22.29 -6.08
N LEU A 149 0.81 21.54 -7.16
CA LEU A 149 1.72 21.33 -8.30
C LEU A 149 1.55 22.44 -9.34
#